data_AF-A0A7J6DIV5-F1
#
_entry.id   AF-A0A7J6DIV5-F1
#
_cell.length_a   1.000
_cell.length_b   1.000
_cell.length_c   1.000
_cell.angle_alpha   90.00
_cell.angle_beta   90.00
_cell.angle_gamma   90.00
#
_symmetry.space_group_name_H-M   'P 1'
#
loop_
_entity.id
_entity.type
_entity.pdbx_description
1 polymer ?
#
loop_
_entity_poly.entity_id
_entity_poly.type
_entity_poly.pdbx_seq_one_letter_code
_entity_poly.pdbx_strand_id
1 'polypeptide(L)'
;MTTLWKISSVLFFNVKFLTKVTAEFQRITTVQLEPKFMSSLDLHTPKLLTLFRAKGGVLGQRLKTEMELLKDEHCSVDMKREVVIRCMTEFLGEHAGDLIKEFNVCHLNFNIPDV
;
A
#
# COMPACT_ATOMS: atom_id res chain seq x y z
N MET A 1 11.29 -26.83 -13.04
CA MET A 1 9.96 -27.02 -12.40
C MET A 1 9.95 -26.79 -10.87
N THR A 2 10.92 -26.08 -10.28
CA THR A 2 11.06 -25.96 -8.80
C THR A 2 10.81 -24.55 -8.24
N THR A 3 10.62 -23.54 -9.09
CA THR A 3 10.43 -22.14 -8.65
C THR A 3 8.97 -21.78 -8.35
N LEU A 4 8.00 -22.46 -9.00
CA LEU A 4 6.58 -22.16 -8.86
C LEU A 4 6.03 -22.47 -7.45
N TRP A 5 6.50 -23.56 -6.82
CA TRP A 5 6.09 -23.94 -5.47
C TRP A 5 6.61 -22.98 -4.38
N LYS A 6 7.80 -22.39 -4.60
CA LYS A 6 8.38 -21.38 -3.71
C LYS A 6 7.59 -20.07 -3.76
N ILE A 7 7.22 -19.62 -4.95
CA ILE A 7 6.41 -18.40 -5.12
C ILE A 7 5.01 -18.61 -4.51
N SER A 8 4.38 -19.76 -4.73
CA SER A 8 3.07 -20.08 -4.17
C SER A 8 3.08 -20.14 -2.63
N SER A 9 4.13 -20.69 -2.03
CA SER A 9 4.26 -20.77 -0.57
C SER A 9 4.54 -19.42 0.08
N VAL A 10 5.37 -18.58 -0.55
CA VAL A 10 5.68 -17.22 -0.07
C VAL A 10 4.45 -16.31 -0.19
N LEU A 11 3.70 -16.40 -1.28
CA LEU A 11 2.45 -15.65 -1.46
C LEU A 11 1.40 -16.07 -0.42
N PHE A 12 1.22 -17.38 -0.21
CA PHE A 12 0.29 -17.91 0.79
C PHE A 12 0.67 -17.50 2.22
N PHE A 13 1.96 -17.50 2.56
CA PHE A 13 2.44 -17.09 3.88
C PHE A 13 2.27 -15.58 4.12
N ASN A 14 2.58 -14.73 3.13
CA ASN A 14 2.39 -13.28 3.23
C ASN A 14 0.91 -12.90 3.41
N VAL A 15 0.01 -13.54 2.67
CA VAL A 15 -1.44 -13.35 2.82
C VAL A 15 -1.91 -13.81 4.22
N LYS A 16 -1.40 -14.95 4.72
CA LYS A 16 -1.74 -15.47 6.05
C LYS A 16 -1.15 -14.63 7.20
N PHE A 17 -0.01 -13.98 7.00
CA PHE A 17 0.58 -13.09 7.99
C PHE A 17 -0.19 -11.76 8.08
N LEU A 18 -0.46 -11.13 6.94
CA LEU A 18 -1.19 -9.86 6.88
C LEU A 18 -2.59 -9.98 7.52
N THR A 19 -3.30 -11.07 7.22
CA THR A 19 -4.61 -11.34 7.82
C THR A 19 -4.57 -11.49 9.35
N LYS A 20 -3.52 -12.15 9.89
CA LYS A 20 -3.32 -12.25 11.34
C LYS A 20 -3.04 -10.89 11.98
N VAL A 21 -2.18 -10.07 11.36
CA VAL A 21 -1.86 -8.73 11.89
C VAL A 21 -3.10 -7.85 11.92
N THR A 22 -3.90 -7.85 10.85
CA THR A 22 -5.14 -7.08 10.80
C THR A 22 -6.16 -7.55 11.85
N ALA A 23 -6.30 -8.86 12.03
CA ALA A 23 -7.22 -9.42 13.03
C ALA A 23 -6.78 -9.07 14.48
N GLU A 24 -5.48 -9.18 14.78
CA GLU A 24 -4.95 -8.82 16.10
C GLU A 24 -5.04 -7.32 16.37
N PHE A 25 -4.77 -6.49 15.36
CA PHE A 25 -4.94 -5.05 15.46
C PHE A 25 -6.40 -4.69 15.75
N GLN A 26 -7.34 -5.31 15.05
CA GLN A 26 -8.77 -5.13 15.32
C GLN A 26 -9.16 -5.60 16.72
N ARG A 27 -8.63 -6.74 17.18
CA ARG A 27 -8.93 -7.27 18.52
C ARG A 27 -8.50 -6.29 19.62
N ILE A 28 -7.33 -5.68 19.49
CA ILE A 28 -6.76 -4.76 20.49
C ILE A 28 -7.43 -3.39 20.41
N THR A 29 -7.58 -2.83 19.22
CA THR A 29 -8.01 -1.44 19.03
C THR A 29 -9.51 -1.29 18.81
N THR A 30 -10.23 -2.39 18.59
CA THR A 30 -11.63 -2.45 18.10
C THR A 30 -11.84 -1.79 16.73
N VAL A 31 -10.77 -1.36 16.07
CA VAL A 31 -10.80 -0.67 14.79
C VAL A 31 -10.49 -1.66 13.66
N GLN A 32 -11.39 -1.73 12.68
CA GLN A 32 -11.09 -2.40 11.41
C GLN A 32 -10.16 -1.49 10.60
N LEU A 33 -8.87 -1.83 10.58
CA LEU A 33 -7.81 -0.97 10.05
C LEU A 33 -8.03 -0.64 8.56
N GLU A 34 -8.23 -1.65 7.73
CA GLU A 34 -8.37 -1.47 6.28
C GLU A 34 -9.63 -0.65 5.92
N PRO A 35 -10.85 -0.98 6.38
CA PRO A 35 -12.03 -0.15 6.14
C PRO A 35 -11.89 1.28 6.67
N LYS A 36 -11.29 1.47 7.85
CA LYS A 36 -11.07 2.81 8.43
C LYS A 36 -10.04 3.60 7.62
N PHE A 37 -8.98 2.94 7.15
CA PHE A 37 -7.98 3.56 6.30
C PHE A 37 -8.58 3.96 4.96
N MET A 38 -9.28 3.06 4.27
CA MET A 38 -9.90 3.35 2.98
C MET A 38 -10.95 4.46 3.07
N SER A 39 -11.80 4.45 4.11
CA SER A 39 -12.76 5.55 4.33
C SER A 39 -12.08 6.89 4.62
N SER A 40 -10.99 6.89 5.40
CA SER A 40 -10.20 8.11 5.64
C SER A 40 -9.48 8.60 4.37
N LEU A 41 -8.95 7.67 3.57
CA LEU A 41 -8.32 7.95 2.29
C LEU A 41 -9.32 8.60 1.32
N ASP A 42 -10.51 8.03 1.19
CA ASP A 42 -11.59 8.58 0.36
C ASP A 42 -12.00 9.98 0.82
N LEU A 43 -12.17 10.16 2.15
CA LEU A 43 -12.52 11.44 2.76
C LEU A 43 -11.48 12.53 2.45
N HIS A 44 -10.19 12.18 2.46
CA HIS A 44 -9.09 13.14 2.26
C HIS A 44 -8.62 13.26 0.81
N THR A 45 -9.03 12.36 -0.08
CA THR A 45 -8.63 12.33 -1.49
C THR A 45 -8.76 13.68 -2.19
N PRO A 46 -9.87 14.44 -2.10
CA PRO A 46 -9.98 15.75 -2.76
C PRO A 46 -8.89 16.75 -2.34
N LYS A 47 -8.51 16.75 -1.06
CA LYS A 47 -7.46 17.62 -0.52
C LYS A 47 -6.08 17.16 -0.97
N LEU A 48 -5.84 15.85 -0.94
CA LEU A 48 -4.59 15.24 -1.42
C LEU A 48 -4.34 15.55 -2.90
N LEU A 49 -5.34 15.37 -3.76
CA LEU A 49 -5.23 15.69 -5.19
C LEU A 49 -4.94 17.16 -5.43
N THR A 50 -5.51 18.06 -4.62
CA THR A 50 -5.18 19.49 -4.67
C THR A 50 -3.71 19.74 -4.32
N LEU A 51 -3.19 19.10 -3.26
CA LEU A 51 -1.79 19.21 -2.86
C LEU A 51 -0.83 18.68 -3.92
N PHE A 52 -1.15 17.55 -4.56
CA PHE A 52 -0.33 16.96 -5.62
C PHE A 52 -0.27 17.86 -6.85
N ARG A 53 -1.41 18.41 -7.28
CA ARG A 53 -1.47 19.33 -8.43
C ARG A 53 -0.74 20.65 -8.19
N ALA A 54 -0.66 21.11 -6.94
CA ALA A 54 0.07 22.33 -6.58
C ALA A 54 1.60 22.15 -6.61
N LYS A 55 2.10 20.91 -6.70
CA LYS A 55 3.53 20.64 -6.74
C LYS A 55 4.11 20.86 -8.14
N GLY A 56 5.23 21.60 -8.19
CA GLY A 56 6.00 21.84 -9.41
C GLY A 56 7.29 21.00 -9.47
N GLY A 57 8.16 21.32 -10.41
CA GLY A 57 9.46 20.66 -10.58
C GLY A 57 9.35 19.17 -10.97
N VAL A 58 10.42 18.42 -10.74
CA VAL A 58 10.51 16.99 -11.10
C VAL A 58 9.45 16.15 -10.38
N LEU A 59 9.23 16.39 -9.08
CA LEU A 59 8.19 15.71 -8.30
C LEU A 59 6.80 16.00 -8.88
N GLY A 60 6.50 17.27 -9.18
CA GLY A 60 5.22 17.65 -9.78
C GLY A 60 4.93 16.94 -11.11
N GLN A 61 5.95 16.70 -11.93
CA GLN A 61 5.77 15.93 -13.18
C GLN A 61 5.45 14.46 -12.92
N ARG A 62 6.12 13.81 -11.97
CA ARG A 62 5.85 12.40 -11.62
C ARG A 62 4.43 12.21 -11.07
N LEU A 63 4.04 13.08 -10.12
CA LEU A 63 2.67 13.12 -9.58
C LEU A 63 1.63 13.36 -10.68
N LYS A 64 1.94 14.24 -11.65
CA LYS A 64 1.04 14.51 -12.78
C LYS A 64 0.87 13.26 -13.64
N THR A 65 1.94 12.51 -13.92
CA THR A 65 1.89 11.25 -14.67
C THR A 65 1.01 10.21 -14.00
N GLU A 66 1.18 9.98 -12.68
CA GLU A 66 0.32 9.05 -11.95
C GLU A 66 -1.16 9.48 -11.97
N MET A 67 -1.43 10.79 -11.84
CA MET A 67 -2.79 11.33 -11.87
C MET A 67 -3.46 11.30 -13.26
N GLU A 68 -2.75 10.96 -14.35
CA GLU A 68 -3.38 10.83 -15.68
C GLU A 68 -4.42 9.71 -15.72
N LEU A 69 -4.22 8.66 -14.92
CA LEU A 69 -5.13 7.53 -14.77
C LEU A 69 -6.50 7.92 -14.19
N LEU A 70 -6.59 9.09 -13.55
CA LEU A 70 -7.85 9.63 -13.00
C LEU A 70 -8.69 10.38 -14.03
N LYS A 71 -8.18 10.61 -15.25
CA LYS A 71 -8.92 11.30 -16.32
C LYS A 71 -9.95 10.39 -16.99
N ASP A 72 -9.85 9.07 -16.78
CA ASP A 72 -10.83 8.11 -17.25
C ASP A 72 -12.16 8.30 -16.50
N GLU A 73 -13.24 8.54 -17.23
CA GLU A 73 -14.59 8.70 -16.68
C GLU A 73 -15.09 7.42 -15.99
N HIS A 74 -14.51 6.26 -16.33
CA HIS A 74 -14.78 4.96 -15.72
C HIS A 74 -13.79 4.57 -14.61
N CYS A 75 -12.97 5.51 -14.14
CA CYS A 75 -12.04 5.27 -13.04
C CYS A 75 -12.78 4.74 -11.79
N SER A 76 -12.46 3.50 -11.41
CA SER A 76 -13.06 2.86 -10.23
C SER A 76 -12.59 3.53 -8.93
N VAL A 77 -13.34 3.30 -7.85
CA VAL A 77 -12.95 3.77 -6.51
C VAL A 77 -11.58 3.20 -6.12
N ASP A 78 -11.34 1.93 -6.39
CA ASP A 78 -10.08 1.27 -6.05
C ASP A 78 -8.90 1.80 -6.89
N MET A 79 -9.14 2.08 -8.18
CA MET A 79 -8.14 2.74 -9.03
C MET A 79 -7.79 4.13 -8.52
N LYS A 80 -8.80 4.90 -8.08
CA LYS A 80 -8.56 6.22 -7.49
C LYS A 80 -7.76 6.12 -6.20
N ARG A 81 -8.09 5.17 -5.32
CA ARG A 81 -7.34 4.93 -4.06
C ARG A 81 -5.89 4.56 -4.36
N GLU A 82 -5.66 3.68 -5.33
CA GLU A 82 -4.33 3.27 -5.76
C GLU A 82 -3.49 4.47 -6.23
N VAL A 83 -4.01 5.29 -7.14
CA VAL A 83 -3.31 6.49 -7.64
C VAL A 83 -2.98 7.45 -6.49
N VAL A 84 -3.93 7.67 -5.57
CA VAL A 84 -3.70 8.56 -4.41
C VAL A 84 -2.59 8.01 -3.53
N ILE A 85 -2.54 6.71 -3.24
CA ILE A 85 -1.49 6.09 -2.43
C ILE A 85 -0.12 6.21 -3.11
N ARG A 86 -0.04 5.96 -4.43
CA ARG A 86 1.20 6.14 -5.20
C ARG A 86 1.71 7.59 -5.12
N CYS A 87 0.81 8.55 -5.35
CA CYS A 87 1.13 9.98 -5.25
C CYS A 87 1.55 10.39 -3.82
N MET A 88 0.86 9.88 -2.79
CA MET A 88 1.23 10.13 -1.39
C MET A 88 2.66 9.66 -1.11
N THR A 89 3.01 8.49 -1.63
CA THR A 89 4.32 7.90 -1.43
C THR A 89 5.41 8.77 -2.04
N GLU A 90 5.27 9.16 -3.31
CA GLU A 90 6.21 10.09 -3.96
C GLU A 90 6.28 11.45 -3.26
N PHE A 91 5.13 11.98 -2.81
CA PHE A 91 5.03 13.30 -2.21
C PHE A 91 5.75 13.42 -0.86
N LEU A 92 5.79 12.33 -0.07
CA LEU A 92 6.51 12.29 1.20
C LEU A 92 8.03 12.20 1.01
N GLY A 93 8.53 12.13 -0.22
CA GLY A 93 9.96 11.99 -0.51
C GLY A 93 10.49 10.59 -0.22
N GLU A 94 9.60 9.66 0.10
CA GLU A 94 9.92 8.25 0.20
C GLU A 94 9.80 7.64 -1.19
N HIS A 95 10.85 6.96 -1.66
CA HIS A 95 10.71 6.23 -2.92
C HIS A 95 9.62 5.16 -2.72
N ALA A 96 8.74 4.94 -3.71
CA ALA A 96 7.68 3.93 -3.56
C ALA A 96 8.21 2.54 -3.20
N GLY A 97 9.41 2.19 -3.66
CA GLY A 97 10.11 0.95 -3.26
C GLY A 97 10.70 0.96 -1.84
N ASP A 98 10.81 2.12 -1.18
CA ASP A 98 11.26 2.24 0.21
C ASP A 98 10.09 2.14 1.20
N LEU A 99 8.92 2.69 0.85
CA LEU A 99 7.69 2.65 1.65
C LEU A 99 6.84 1.40 1.39
N ILE A 100 6.68 1.04 0.11
CA ILE A 100 5.99 -0.19 -0.33
C ILE A 100 7.08 -1.22 -0.66
N LYS A 101 7.58 -1.87 0.39
CA LYS A 101 8.42 -3.05 0.22
C LYS A 101 7.52 -4.25 0.00
N GLU A 102 7.64 -4.90 -1.15
CA GLU A 102 7.33 -6.32 -1.24
C GLU A 102 8.22 -7.02 -0.20
N PHE A 103 7.62 -7.54 0.87
CA PHE A 103 8.32 -8.35 1.85
C PHE A 103 8.76 -9.67 1.18
N ASN A 104 9.93 -9.64 0.54
CA ASN A 104 10.69 -10.84 0.28
C ASN A 104 11.20 -11.32 1.65
N VAL A 105 10.49 -12.30 2.21
CA VAL A 105 10.81 -12.94 3.49
C VAL A 105 12.17 -13.62 3.38
N CYS A 106 13.23 -12.85 3.55
CA CYS A 106 14.57 -13.38 3.78
C CYS A 106 14.66 -13.74 5.26
N HIS A 107 14.40 -15.01 5.57
CA HIS A 107 14.85 -15.78 6.73
C HIS A 107 15.33 -14.97 7.94
N LEU A 108 14.39 -14.48 8.76
CA LEU A 108 14.68 -14.35 10.19
C LEU A 108 14.56 -15.75 10.79
N ASN A 109 15.70 -16.43 10.91
CA ASN A 109 15.85 -17.61 11.74
C ASN A 109 15.62 -17.20 13.20
N PHE A 110 14.36 -17.15 13.63
CA PHE A 110 14.03 -17.17 15.04
C PHE A 110 14.26 -18.60 15.53
N ASN A 111 15.41 -18.81 16.17
CA ASN A 111 15.58 -19.89 17.13
C ASN A 111 14.61 -19.62 18.29
N ILE A 112 13.45 -20.26 18.26
CA ILE A 112 12.61 -20.40 19.46
C ILE A 112 13.10 -21.68 20.15
N PRO A 113 13.64 -21.61 21.38
CA PRO A 113 13.92 -22.81 22.15
C PRO A 113 12.58 -23.42 22.58
N ASP A 114 12.43 -24.72 22.32
CA ASP A 114 11.30 -25.53 22.77
C ASP A 114 11.15 -25.42 24.30
N VAL A 115 9.95 -25.05 24.75
CA VAL A 115 9.43 -25.33 26.10
C VAL A 115 8.07 -26.00 25.94
#